data_AF-A0A7M4D9V1-F1
#
_entry.id   AF-A0A7M4D9V1-F1
#
_cell.length_a   1.000
_cell.length_b   1.000
_cell.length_c   1.000
_cell.angle_alpha   90.00
_cell.angle_beta   90.00
_cell.angle_gamma   90.00
#
_symmetry.space_group_name_H-M   'P 1'
#
loop_
_entity.id
_entity.type
_entity.pdbx_description
1 polymer ?
#
loop_
_entity_poly.entity_id
_entity_poly.type
_entity_poly.pdbx_seq_one_letter_code
_entity_poly.pdbx_strand_id
1 'polypeptide(L)'
;MVEVNLKLINNYVNTKYGDIRGVIEIDGFDNISSIYKLCEDHRYKTDDKFIVGFGLEETTTNGVGRKEQVVCNILFLFQSEYGDNYDEIKAKLIRKDKLKVHKKSFLISYTDLNKYIKRYDFMAITEMLNGVRQIEVEDVYE
;
A
#
# COMPACT_ATOMS: atom_id res chain seq x y z
N MET A 1 -13.16 8.99 13.15
CA MET A 1 -12.33 8.24 12.18
C MET A 1 -12.25 9.05 10.90
N VAL A 2 -11.05 9.28 10.36
CA VAL A 2 -10.90 9.89 9.02
C VAL A 2 -11.07 8.76 8.01
N GLU A 3 -12.04 8.90 7.12
CA GLU A 3 -12.33 7.89 6.09
C GLU A 3 -11.19 7.84 5.08
N VAL A 4 -10.56 6.67 4.92
CA VAL A 4 -9.50 6.45 3.93
C VAL A 4 -10.15 6.21 2.57
N ASN A 5 -9.76 6.98 1.55
CA ASN A 5 -10.39 6.92 0.23
C ASN A 5 -9.86 5.74 -0.61
N LEU A 6 -10.26 4.52 -0.24
CA LEU A 6 -9.84 3.27 -0.87
C LEU A 6 -10.23 3.18 -2.37
N LYS A 7 -11.33 3.84 -2.76
CA LYS A 7 -11.81 3.83 -4.16
C LYS A 7 -10.80 4.45 -5.13
N LEU A 8 -10.02 5.45 -4.70
CA LEU A 8 -9.01 6.09 -5.55
C LEU A 8 -7.80 5.19 -5.80
N ILE A 9 -7.40 4.41 -4.79
CA ILE A 9 -6.24 3.52 -4.86
C ILE A 9 -6.53 2.31 -5.75
N ASN A 10 -7.80 1.89 -5.82
CA ASN A 10 -8.28 0.75 -6.60
C ASN A 10 -7.88 0.79 -8.10
N ASN A 11 -7.70 1.99 -8.68
CA ASN A 11 -7.27 2.13 -10.08
C ASN A 11 -5.78 1.78 -10.32
N TYR A 12 -4.98 1.72 -9.26
CA TYR A 12 -3.54 1.46 -9.30
C TYR A 12 -3.17 0.07 -8.79
N VAL A 13 -4.16 -0.70 -8.34
CA VAL A 13 -4.02 -2.10 -7.92
C VAL A 13 -4.81 -2.98 -8.89
N ASN A 14 -4.08 -3.64 -9.78
CA ASN A 14 -4.67 -4.44 -10.84
C ASN A 14 -3.67 -5.51 -11.27
N THR A 15 -4.05 -6.77 -11.14
CA THR A 15 -3.35 -7.88 -11.78
C THR A 15 -3.81 -7.97 -13.24
N LYS A 16 -2.95 -8.43 -14.14
CA LYS A 16 -3.29 -8.58 -15.58
C LYS A 16 -4.51 -9.48 -15.84
N TYR A 17 -4.94 -10.28 -14.86
CA TYR A 17 -6.05 -11.25 -14.92
C TYR A 17 -6.86 -11.26 -13.60
N GLY A 18 -7.25 -10.09 -13.11
CA GLY A 18 -7.84 -9.95 -11.78
C GLY A 18 -9.33 -10.31 -11.71
N ASP A 19 -9.65 -11.52 -11.24
CA ASP A 19 -11.02 -12.01 -11.06
C ASP A 19 -11.59 -11.71 -9.65
N ILE A 20 -10.73 -11.34 -8.70
CA ILE A 20 -11.07 -11.14 -7.28
C ILE A 20 -10.50 -9.79 -6.82
N ARG A 21 -11.28 -9.03 -6.03
CA ARG A 21 -10.90 -7.68 -5.55
C ARG A 21 -11.00 -7.61 -4.04
N GLY A 22 -10.08 -6.90 -3.39
CA GLY A 22 -9.99 -6.89 -1.94
C GLY A 22 -9.42 -5.63 -1.33
N VAL A 23 -9.37 -5.63 -0.01
CA VAL A 23 -8.71 -4.63 0.82
C VAL A 23 -7.55 -5.27 1.57
N ILE A 24 -6.53 -4.47 1.87
CA ILE A 24 -5.36 -4.90 2.63
C ILE A 24 -5.12 -3.94 3.78
N GLU A 25 -4.84 -4.49 4.95
CA GLU A 25 -4.33 -3.77 6.12
C GLU A 25 -2.97 -4.32 6.50
N ILE A 26 -2.06 -3.44 6.93
CA ILE A 26 -0.66 -3.79 7.19
C ILE A 26 -0.25 -3.28 8.57
N ASP A 27 0.35 -4.16 9.37
CA ASP A 27 0.93 -3.83 10.68
C ASP A 27 2.46 -3.79 10.59
N GLY A 28 3.01 -2.58 10.74
CA GLY A 28 4.45 -2.32 10.77
C GLY A 28 5.01 -2.31 12.20
N PHE A 29 6.33 -2.50 12.35
CA PHE A 29 6.96 -2.54 13.68
C PHE A 29 6.80 -1.22 14.47
N ASP A 30 6.88 -0.06 13.79
CA ASP A 30 6.82 1.27 14.40
C ASP A 30 6.01 2.28 13.53
N ASN A 31 4.81 1.88 13.07
CA ASN A 31 3.99 2.66 12.11
C ASN A 31 4.76 2.92 10.78
N ILE A 32 4.51 4.03 10.08
CA ILE A 32 5.11 4.36 8.78
C ILE A 32 6.65 4.40 8.81
N SER A 33 7.28 4.55 9.98
CA SER A 33 8.75 4.62 10.12
C SER A 33 9.47 3.35 9.62
N SER A 34 8.83 2.17 9.74
CA SER A 34 9.36 0.93 9.19
C SER A 34 9.47 0.98 7.65
N ILE A 35 8.61 1.76 6.99
CA ILE A 35 8.64 1.96 5.54
C ILE A 35 9.76 2.92 5.14
N TYR A 36 10.03 3.95 5.93
CA TYR A 36 11.20 4.82 5.73
C TYR A 36 12.50 4.02 5.87
N LYS A 37 12.61 3.19 6.91
CA LYS A 37 13.77 2.30 7.08
C LYS A 37 13.95 1.33 5.91
N LEU A 38 12.88 0.72 5.42
CA LEU A 38 12.89 -0.10 4.21
C LEU A 38 13.41 0.68 2.99
N CYS A 39 13.06 1.96 2.84
CA CYS A 39 13.60 2.78 1.77
C CYS A 39 15.11 3.00 1.93
N GLU A 40 15.57 3.38 3.12
CA GLU A 40 16.98 3.64 3.42
C GLU A 40 17.86 2.39 3.21
N ASP A 41 17.45 1.24 3.76
CA ASP A 41 18.18 -0.03 3.64
C ASP A 41 18.31 -0.48 2.18
N HIS A 42 17.36 -0.08 1.32
CA HIS A 42 17.37 -0.33 -0.13
C HIS A 42 17.89 0.86 -0.96
N ARG A 43 18.65 1.77 -0.33
CA ARG A 43 19.34 2.92 -0.95
C ARG A 43 18.40 3.92 -1.64
N TYR A 44 17.15 3.99 -1.20
CA TYR A 44 16.19 4.98 -1.65
C TYR A 44 16.11 6.14 -0.66
N LYS A 45 16.68 7.29 -1.03
CA LYS A 45 16.69 8.50 -0.20
C LYS A 45 15.29 9.11 -0.08
N THR A 46 14.86 9.37 1.15
CA THR A 46 13.54 9.91 1.48
C THR A 46 13.57 11.27 2.16
N ASP A 47 14.73 11.90 2.30
CA ASP A 47 14.93 13.18 3.02
C ASP A 47 14.00 14.31 2.54
N ASP A 48 13.73 14.35 1.24
CA ASP A 48 12.88 15.33 0.55
C ASP A 48 11.47 14.82 0.25
N LYS A 49 11.06 13.70 0.86
CA LYS A 49 9.83 12.96 0.51
C LYS A 49 8.96 12.66 1.71
N PHE A 50 7.66 12.79 1.50
CA PHE A 50 6.64 12.32 2.44
C PHE A 50 5.98 11.07 1.90
N ILE A 51 6.20 9.93 2.56
CA ILE A 51 5.54 8.66 2.22
C ILE A 51 4.08 8.73 2.66
N VAL A 52 3.18 8.45 1.70
CA VAL A 52 1.73 8.50 1.89
C VAL A 52 1.03 7.18 1.55
N GLY A 53 1.80 6.18 1.12
CA GLY A 53 1.26 4.85 0.85
C GLY A 53 2.36 3.83 0.61
N PHE A 54 1.98 2.58 0.82
CA PHE A 54 2.82 1.41 0.66
C PHE A 54 1.98 0.30 0.02
N GLY A 55 2.60 -0.50 -0.86
CA GLY A 55 1.95 -1.65 -1.46
C GLY A 55 2.95 -2.75 -1.80
N LEU A 56 2.44 -3.97 -1.84
CA LEU A 56 3.17 -5.15 -2.31
C LEU A 56 2.57 -5.61 -3.63
N GLU A 57 3.42 -6.05 -4.53
CA GLU A 57 3.03 -6.59 -5.82
C GLU A 57 3.89 -7.81 -6.14
N GLU A 58 3.26 -8.84 -6.68
CA GLU A 58 3.94 -10.01 -7.20
C GLU A 58 3.81 -10.02 -8.73
N THR A 59 4.93 -10.25 -9.41
CA THR A 59 5.04 -10.15 -10.88
C THR A 59 5.33 -11.49 -11.55
N THR A 60 5.45 -12.56 -10.76
CA THR A 60 5.62 -13.93 -11.25
C THR A 60 4.35 -14.48 -11.90
N THR A 61 4.54 -15.25 -12.97
CA THR A 61 3.46 -15.95 -13.68
C THR A 61 3.35 -17.43 -13.30
N ASN A 62 4.28 -17.96 -12.50
CA ASN A 62 4.37 -19.36 -12.10
C ASN A 62 3.96 -19.61 -10.63
N GLY A 63 3.32 -18.62 -10.00
CA GLY A 63 2.81 -18.68 -8.63
C GLY A 63 3.55 -17.75 -7.67
N VAL A 64 2.79 -17.17 -6.74
CA VAL A 64 3.30 -16.22 -5.73
C VAL A 64 4.43 -16.86 -4.91
N GLY A 65 5.48 -16.10 -4.62
CA GLY A 65 6.59 -16.57 -3.79
C GLY A 65 7.64 -17.41 -4.52
N ARG A 66 7.40 -17.86 -5.76
CA ARG A 66 8.33 -18.74 -6.50
C ARG A 66 9.68 -18.09 -6.83
N LYS A 67 9.73 -16.76 -6.93
CA LYS A 67 10.98 -16.02 -7.12
C LYS A 67 11.61 -15.56 -5.81
N GLU A 68 11.04 -15.93 -4.67
CA GLU A 68 11.48 -15.53 -3.32
C GLU A 68 11.58 -13.99 -3.14
N GLN A 69 10.89 -13.24 -4.00
CA GLN A 69 10.94 -11.79 -4.07
C GLN A 69 9.54 -11.21 -4.23
N VAL A 70 9.37 -9.99 -3.72
CA VAL A 70 8.16 -9.18 -3.88
C VAL A 70 8.56 -7.79 -4.35
N VAL A 71 7.71 -7.15 -5.14
CA VAL A 71 7.86 -5.73 -5.49
C VAL A 71 7.25 -4.90 -4.37
N CYS A 72 8.06 -4.03 -3.77
CA CYS A 72 7.58 -2.98 -2.89
C CYS A 72 7.30 -1.72 -3.71
N ASN A 73 6.13 -1.13 -3.47
CA ASN A 73 5.64 0.08 -4.10
C ASN A 73 5.49 1.17 -3.04
N ILE A 74 6.28 2.24 -3.14
CA ILE A 74 6.23 3.40 -2.24
C ILE A 74 5.53 4.54 -2.96
N LEU A 75 4.46 5.04 -2.35
CA LEU A 75 3.77 6.25 -2.78
C LEU A 75 4.22 7.43 -1.94
N PHE A 76 4.64 8.52 -2.58
CA PHE A 76 5.18 9.68 -1.88
C PHE A 76 4.84 11.01 -2.55
N LEU A 77 4.98 12.08 -1.76
CA LEU A 77 4.89 13.49 -2.17
C LEU A 77 6.26 14.13 -2.00
N PHE A 78 6.65 15.04 -2.91
CA PHE A 78 7.85 15.84 -2.73
C PHE A 78 7.59 17.01 -1.78
N GLN A 79 8.51 17.24 -0.84
CA GLN A 79 8.44 18.38 0.08
C GLN A 79 8.37 19.72 -0.67
N SER A 80 9.18 19.86 -1.74
CA SER A 80 9.19 21.05 -2.59
C SER A 80 7.83 21.39 -3.22
N GLU A 81 6.94 20.42 -3.38
CA GLU A 81 5.60 20.63 -3.94
C GLU A 81 4.54 20.86 -2.86
N TYR A 82 4.69 20.22 -1.68
CA TYR A 82 3.60 20.12 -0.69
C TYR A 82 3.92 20.69 0.69
N GLY A 83 5.17 21.04 1.01
CA GLY A 83 5.60 21.61 2.29
C GLY A 83 6.58 20.70 3.03
N ASP A 84 7.19 21.24 4.08
CA ASP A 84 8.34 20.61 4.74
C ASP A 84 7.93 19.77 5.96
N ASN A 85 6.67 19.86 6.40
CA ASN A 85 6.15 19.14 7.54
C ASN A 85 4.72 18.61 7.32
N TYR A 86 4.30 17.71 8.20
CA TYR A 86 3.02 17.02 8.11
C TYR A 86 1.82 17.97 8.15
N ASP A 87 1.86 19.00 9.00
CA ASP A 87 0.75 19.94 9.17
C ASP A 87 0.54 20.81 7.93
N GLU A 88 1.62 21.32 7.34
CA GLU A 88 1.58 22.07 6.09
C GLU A 88 1.03 21.23 4.94
N ILE A 89 1.52 19.99 4.82
CA ILE A 89 1.06 19.07 3.78
C ILE A 89 -0.42 18.80 3.96
N LYS A 90 -0.85 18.41 5.17
CA LYS A 90 -2.26 18.13 5.47
C LYS A 90 -3.15 19.34 5.16
N ALA A 91 -2.72 20.55 5.52
CA ALA A 91 -3.45 21.78 5.20
C ALA A 91 -3.58 22.03 3.68
N LYS A 92 -2.53 21.76 2.89
CA LYS A 92 -2.59 21.84 1.42
C LYS A 92 -3.45 20.74 0.80
N LEU A 93 -3.46 19.54 1.38
CA LEU A 93 -4.26 18.42 0.90
C LEU A 93 -5.77 18.64 1.08
N ILE A 94 -6.20 19.25 2.19
CA ILE A 94 -7.63 19.53 2.46
C ILE A 94 -8.28 20.39 1.35
N ARG A 95 -7.49 21.20 0.65
CA ARG A 95 -7.97 22.15 -0.36
C ARG A 95 -7.82 21.66 -1.81
N LYS A 96 -7.42 20.41 -2.03
CA LYS A 96 -7.12 19.89 -3.37
C LYS A 96 -8.13 18.84 -3.82
N ASP A 97 -8.75 19.09 -4.98
CA ASP A 97 -9.59 18.12 -5.68
C ASP A 97 -8.78 17.00 -6.36
N LYS A 98 -7.52 17.30 -6.73
CA LYS A 98 -6.60 16.36 -7.38
C LYS A 98 -5.22 16.44 -6.74
N LEU A 99 -4.69 15.28 -6.37
CA LEU A 99 -3.36 15.11 -5.81
C LEU A 99 -2.49 14.33 -6.79
N LYS A 100 -1.30 14.86 -7.11
CA LYS A 100 -0.27 14.12 -7.83
C LYS A 100 0.58 13.36 -6.81
N VAL A 101 0.58 12.05 -6.91
CA VAL A 101 1.37 11.15 -6.06
C VAL A 101 2.42 10.46 -6.94
N HIS A 102 3.63 10.35 -6.43
CA HIS A 102 4.74 9.68 -7.12
C HIS A 102 4.88 8.25 -6.61
N LYS A 103 5.24 7.32 -7.50
CA LYS A 103 5.46 5.90 -7.19
C LYS A 103 6.93 5.54 -7.41
N LYS A 104 7.56 4.91 -6.42
CA LYS A 104 8.85 4.23 -6.54
C LYS A 104 8.67 2.75 -6.29
N SER A 105 9.17 1.92 -7.20
CA SER A 105 9.14 0.46 -7.08
C SER A 105 10.54 -0.12 -6.98
N PHE A 106 10.70 -1.15 -6.18
CA PHE A 106 11.92 -1.96 -6.09
C PHE A 106 11.62 -3.36 -5.60
N LEU A 107 12.50 -4.31 -5.92
CA LEU A 107 12.39 -5.71 -5.51
C LEU A 107 13.08 -5.91 -4.16
N ILE A 108 12.45 -6.69 -3.30
CA ILE A 108 13.04 -7.18 -2.05
C ILE A 108 12.76 -8.67 -1.89
N SER A 109 13.56 -9.38 -1.09
CA SER A 109 13.29 -10.77 -0.74
C SER A 109 12.15 -10.87 0.28
N TYR A 110 11.40 -11.98 0.30
CA TYR A 110 10.42 -12.22 1.37
C TYR A 110 11.07 -12.32 2.75
N THR A 111 12.31 -12.83 2.81
CA THR A 111 13.10 -12.87 4.05
C THR A 111 13.45 -11.48 4.55
N ASP A 112 13.72 -10.52 3.66
CA ASP A 112 13.98 -9.13 4.07
C ASP A 112 12.69 -8.38 4.42
N LEU A 113 11.57 -8.70 3.77
CA LEU A 113 10.27 -8.09 4.04
C LEU A 113 9.87 -8.20 5.52
N ASN A 114 10.17 -9.32 6.17
CA ASN A 114 9.82 -9.56 7.58
C ASN A 114 10.49 -8.60 8.57
N LYS A 115 11.56 -7.90 8.16
CA LYS A 115 12.24 -6.90 8.99
C LYS A 115 11.42 -5.62 9.14
N TYR A 116 10.47 -5.39 8.23
CA TYR A 116 9.72 -4.14 8.13
C TYR A 116 8.22 -4.36 8.30
N ILE A 117 7.69 -5.49 7.81
CA ILE A 117 6.28 -5.85 7.94
C ILE A 117 6.16 -7.05 8.86
N LYS A 118 5.42 -6.89 9.95
CA LYS A 118 5.22 -7.95 10.95
C LYS A 118 4.09 -8.88 10.54
N ARG A 119 2.97 -8.30 10.09
CA ARG A 119 1.75 -9.00 9.67
C ARG A 119 1.04 -8.19 8.59
N TYR A 120 0.34 -8.87 7.71
CA TYR A 120 -0.62 -8.26 6.80
C TYR A 120 -1.90 -9.10 6.86
N ASP A 121 -3.03 -8.43 6.74
CA ASP A 121 -4.33 -9.06 6.58
C ASP A 121 -4.92 -8.59 5.26
N PHE A 122 -5.47 -9.52 4.49
CA PHE A 122 -6.13 -9.19 3.25
C PHE A 122 -7.34 -10.10 3.07
N MET A 123 -8.43 -9.49 2.63
CA MET A 123 -9.64 -10.20 2.28
C MET A 123 -10.12 -9.71 0.92
N ALA A 124 -10.55 -10.64 0.09
CA ALA A 124 -11.00 -10.36 -1.25
C ALA A 124 -12.34 -11.05 -1.52
N ILE A 125 -13.16 -10.41 -2.34
CA ILE A 125 -14.46 -10.88 -2.77
C ILE A 125 -14.46 -11.06 -4.29
N THR A 126 -15.25 -12.02 -4.74
CA THR A 126 -15.49 -12.22 -6.18
C THR A 126 -16.58 -11.27 -6.67
N GLU A 127 -16.76 -11.20 -7.98
CA GLU A 127 -17.84 -10.46 -8.61
C GLU A 127 -19.25 -10.92 -8.20
N MET A 128 -19.40 -12.08 -7.55
CA MET A 128 -20.68 -12.60 -7.08
C MET A 128 -21.37 -11.68 -6.07
N LEU A 129 -20.60 -10.85 -5.36
CA LEU A 129 -21.12 -9.88 -4.39
C LEU A 129 -21.38 -8.50 -5.02
N ASN A 130 -21.27 -8.36 -6.34
CA ASN A 130 -21.61 -7.11 -7.04
C ASN A 130 -23.08 -6.73 -6.81
N GLY A 131 -23.33 -5.52 -6.32
CA GLY A 131 -24.67 -5.01 -6.04
C GLY A 131 -25.21 -5.36 -4.65
N VAL A 132 -24.51 -6.21 -3.88
CA VAL A 132 -24.79 -6.45 -2.46
C VAL A 132 -24.40 -5.20 -1.67
N ARG A 133 -25.36 -4.64 -0.91
CA ARG A 133 -25.18 -3.38 -0.17
C ARG A 133 -24.62 -3.57 1.23
N GLN A 134 -24.81 -4.74 1.81
CA GLN A 134 -24.38 -5.08 3.16
C GLN A 134 -24.05 -6.57 3.19
N ILE A 135 -22.93 -6.90 3.83
CA ILE A 135 -22.45 -8.27 4.03
C ILE A 135 -22.31 -8.46 5.54
N GLU A 136 -22.83 -9.57 6.04
CA GLU A 136 -22.59 -10.07 7.40
C GLU A 136 -21.71 -11.31 7.28
N VAL A 137 -20.63 -11.35 8.07
CA VAL A 137 -19.65 -12.44 8.06
C VAL A 137 -19.74 -13.16 9.39
N GLU A 138 -19.98 -14.47 9.35
CA GLU A 138 -20.01 -15.35 10.51
C GLU A 138 -18.81 -16.29 10.45
N ASP A 139 -18.05 -16.38 11.55
CA ASP A 139 -16.94 -17.32 11.67
C ASP A 139 -17.49 -18.74 11.86
N VAL A 140 -17.14 -19.64 10.95
CA VAL A 140 -17.45 -21.06 11.06
C VAL A 140 -16.22 -21.79 11.55
N TYR A 141 -16.31 -22.42 12.72
CA TYR A 141 -15.26 -23.27 13.26
C TYR A 141 -15.60 -24.74 12.97
N GLU A 142 -14.73 -25.43 12.23
CA GLU A 142 -14.79 -26.89 12.01
C GLU A 142 -13.90 -27.64 13.02
#